data_AF-A0A0S7YBU1-F1
#
_entry.id   AF-A0A0S7YBU1-F1
#
_cell.length_a   1.000
_cell.length_b   1.000
_cell.length_c   1.000
_cell.angle_alpha   90.00
_cell.angle_beta   90.00
_cell.angle_gamma   90.00
#
_symmetry.space_group_name_H-M   'P 1'
#
loop_
_entity.id
_entity.type
_entity.pdbx_description
1 polymer ?
#
loop_
_entity_poly.entity_id
_entity_poly.type
_entity_poly.pdbx_seq_one_letter_code
_entity_poly.pdbx_strand_id
1 'polypeptide(L)'
;MADLMSVDAGAERIWRPEELKAILQHQLSVPIQFDLSGIDPGLARTMGTLAAAQGLLVKSFNDLLHHPSPPLELLQLTKQFAKSSRSHPDSPLPPEIATVLYFASIAVAMTRCGERITNLDDETLRRGIEWVLAQPWVDDATRGLFQESLERFDQLGGQSE
;
A
#
# COMPACT_ATOMS: atom_id res chain seq x y z
N MET A 1 -14.13 44.37 -4.94
CA MET A 1 -14.29 43.15 -5.75
C MET A 1 -12.95 42.45 -5.75
N ALA A 2 -12.78 41.48 -4.86
CA ALA A 2 -11.55 40.72 -4.73
C ALA A 2 -11.69 39.46 -5.57
N ASP A 3 -10.94 39.38 -6.66
CA ASP A 3 -10.75 38.17 -7.46
C ASP A 3 -9.24 38.04 -7.70
N LEU A 4 -8.59 37.30 -6.80
CA LEU A 4 -7.22 36.84 -6.97
C LEU A 4 -7.02 35.58 -6.13
N MET A 5 -7.64 34.49 -6.54
CA MET A 5 -7.23 33.13 -6.20
C MET A 5 -7.48 32.22 -7.41
N SER A 6 -6.72 32.43 -8.48
CA SER A 6 -6.38 31.31 -9.35
C SER A 6 -5.48 30.39 -8.52
N VAL A 7 -6.12 29.46 -7.83
CA VAL A 7 -5.44 28.32 -7.20
C VAL A 7 -4.84 27.54 -8.35
N ASP A 8 -3.52 27.42 -8.34
CA ASP A 8 -2.73 26.61 -9.26
C ASP A 8 -3.17 25.14 -9.14
N ALA A 9 -4.24 24.81 -9.85
CA ALA A 9 -4.76 23.46 -9.98
C ALA A 9 -3.95 22.77 -11.07
N GLY A 10 -2.83 22.14 -10.68
CA GLY A 10 -2.14 21.22 -11.57
C GLY A 10 -0.62 21.18 -11.51
N ALA A 11 0.06 21.88 -10.60
CA ALA A 11 1.45 21.51 -10.32
C ALA A 11 1.45 20.12 -9.66
N GLU A 12 1.83 19.09 -10.41
CA GLU A 12 2.24 17.80 -9.86
C GLU A 12 3.23 18.07 -8.73
N ARG A 13 2.77 18.00 -7.48
CA ARG A 13 3.60 18.33 -6.32
C ARG A 13 4.73 17.31 -6.27
N ILE A 14 5.92 17.73 -6.67
CA ILE A 14 7.13 16.92 -6.58
C ILE A 14 7.50 16.81 -5.10
N TRP A 15 7.13 15.68 -4.48
CA TRP A 15 7.43 15.40 -3.09
C TRP A 15 8.91 15.11 -2.91
N ARG A 16 9.53 15.71 -1.89
CA ARG A 16 10.91 15.40 -1.53
C ARG A 16 10.98 14.04 -0.83
N PRO A 17 12.13 13.34 -0.88
CA PRO A 17 12.30 12.06 -0.19
C PRO A 17 11.94 12.13 1.30
N GLU A 18 12.27 13.22 1.99
CA GLU A 18 11.97 13.40 3.41
C GLU A 18 10.46 13.52 3.67
N GLU A 19 9.74 14.16 2.76
CA GLU A 19 8.27 14.26 2.81
C GLU A 19 7.64 12.91 2.55
N LEU A 20 8.10 12.17 1.53
CA LEU A 20 7.63 10.81 1.25
C LEU A 20 7.88 9.88 2.43
N LYS A 21 9.05 9.97 3.08
CA LYS A 21 9.36 9.21 4.29
C LYS A 21 8.36 9.52 5.41
N ALA A 22 8.13 10.81 5.69
CA ALA A 22 7.20 11.23 6.73
C ALA A 22 5.77 10.79 6.43
N ILE A 23 5.33 10.90 5.16
CA ILE A 23 4.01 10.45 4.72
C ILE A 23 3.89 8.94 4.84
N LEU A 24 4.87 8.16 4.38
CA LEU A 24 4.84 6.70 4.51
C LEU A 24 4.76 6.29 5.98
N GLN A 25 5.62 6.84 6.84
CA GLN A 25 5.63 6.56 8.27
C GLN A 25 4.29 6.92 8.93
N HIS A 26 3.73 8.07 8.56
CA HIS A 26 2.42 8.48 9.02
C HIS A 26 1.35 7.49 8.57
N GLN A 27 1.27 7.16 7.28
CA GLN A 27 0.28 6.22 6.74
C GLN A 27 0.39 4.83 7.35
N LEU A 28 1.60 4.36 7.62
CA LEU A 28 1.85 3.09 8.29
C LEU A 28 1.42 3.11 9.75
N SER A 29 1.53 4.25 10.44
CA SER A 29 1.31 4.35 11.89
C SER A 29 -0.07 4.86 12.28
N VAL A 30 -0.75 5.60 11.39
CA VAL A 30 -2.09 6.09 11.68
C VAL A 30 -3.02 4.92 11.91
N PRO A 31 -3.93 5.05 12.88
CA PRO A 31 -5.01 4.12 12.95
C PRO A 31 -5.73 4.08 11.60
N ILE A 32 -5.98 2.90 11.04
CA ILE A 32 -7.05 2.64 10.07
C ILE A 32 -8.40 2.83 10.82
N GLN A 33 -8.56 3.95 11.51
CA GLN A 33 -9.86 4.48 11.92
C GLN A 33 -10.43 5.20 10.70
N PHE A 34 -10.50 4.46 9.58
CA PHE A 34 -11.20 4.74 8.33
C PHE A 34 -11.42 6.21 7.99
N ASP A 35 -10.40 7.07 8.17
CA ASP A 35 -10.38 8.41 7.61
C ASP A 35 -10.02 8.29 6.13
N LEU A 36 -10.91 7.59 5.45
CA LEU A 36 -10.96 7.37 4.02
C LEU A 36 -11.83 8.49 3.44
N SER A 37 -11.71 9.71 3.98
CA SER A 37 -12.47 10.90 3.57
C SER A 37 -12.29 11.24 2.09
N GLY A 38 -11.35 10.58 1.39
CA GLY A 38 -11.18 10.64 -0.07
C GLY A 38 -11.55 9.36 -0.85
N ILE A 39 -12.27 8.39 -0.26
CA ILE A 39 -12.67 7.12 -0.90
C ILE A 39 -14.17 7.09 -1.17
N ASP A 40 -14.58 6.21 -2.09
CA ASP A 40 -15.91 5.62 -2.08
C ASP A 40 -16.30 5.16 -0.65
N PRO A 41 -17.33 5.78 -0.03
CA PRO A 41 -17.71 5.50 1.34
C PRO A 41 -18.15 4.04 1.58
N GLY A 42 -18.50 3.31 0.52
CA GLY A 42 -18.81 1.88 0.59
C GLY A 42 -17.59 1.02 0.91
N LEU A 43 -16.45 1.29 0.27
CA LEU A 43 -15.20 0.54 0.50
C LEU A 43 -14.71 0.71 1.94
N ALA A 44 -14.77 1.94 2.45
CA ALA A 44 -14.38 2.29 3.81
C ALA A 44 -15.19 1.53 4.86
N ARG A 45 -16.52 1.51 4.67
CA ARG A 45 -17.43 0.80 5.56
C ARG A 45 -17.19 -0.73 5.53
N THR A 46 -16.93 -1.29 4.35
CA THR A 46 -16.64 -2.72 4.20
C THR A 46 -15.36 -3.12 4.94
N MET A 47 -14.28 -2.36 4.78
CA MET A 47 -13.02 -2.63 5.50
C MET A 47 -13.22 -2.56 7.02
N GLY A 48 -13.94 -1.55 7.54
CA GLY A 48 -14.21 -1.43 8.97
C GLY A 48 -15.05 -2.56 9.55
N THR A 49 -16.05 -3.00 8.78
CA THR A 49 -16.87 -4.15 9.18
C THR A 49 -16.04 -5.43 9.25
N LEU A 50 -15.17 -5.67 8.26
CA LEU A 50 -14.32 -6.85 8.21
C LEU A 50 -13.25 -6.86 9.29
N ALA A 51 -12.57 -5.73 9.52
CA ALA A 51 -11.56 -5.62 10.58
C ALA A 51 -12.17 -5.92 11.96
N ALA A 52 -13.35 -5.36 12.25
CA ALA A 52 -14.08 -5.63 13.50
C ALA A 52 -14.56 -7.09 13.59
N ALA A 53 -15.11 -7.64 12.50
CA ALA A 53 -15.67 -8.99 12.46
C ALA A 53 -14.60 -10.08 12.66
N GLN A 54 -13.40 -9.87 12.14
CA GLN A 54 -12.31 -10.83 12.30
C GLN A 54 -11.60 -10.72 13.67
N GLY A 55 -12.05 -9.82 14.55
CA GLY A 55 -11.42 -9.61 15.86
C GLY A 55 -9.97 -9.13 15.75
N LEU A 56 -9.54 -8.72 14.56
CA LEU A 56 -8.19 -8.24 14.35
C LEU A 56 -8.09 -6.85 14.95
N LEU A 57 -7.26 -6.74 15.97
CA LEU A 57 -6.72 -5.46 16.45
C LEU A 57 -5.71 -4.90 15.44
N VAL A 58 -5.94 -5.06 14.13
CA VAL A 58 -5.17 -4.37 13.10
C VAL A 58 -5.59 -2.92 13.19
N LYS A 59 -4.78 -2.15 13.89
CA LYS A 59 -5.05 -0.74 14.11
C LYS A 59 -4.50 0.06 12.97
N SER A 60 -3.49 -0.38 12.24
CA SER A 60 -2.76 0.40 11.22
C SER A 60 -2.38 -0.43 9.99
N PHE A 61 -1.96 0.21 8.88
CA PHE A 61 -1.40 -0.53 7.75
C PHE A 61 -0.13 -1.28 8.15
N ASN A 62 0.67 -0.72 9.06
CA ASN A 62 1.82 -1.41 9.62
C ASN A 62 1.42 -2.72 10.30
N ASP A 63 0.37 -2.70 11.12
CA ASP A 63 -0.14 -3.92 11.78
C ASP A 63 -0.62 -4.94 10.75
N LEU A 64 -1.34 -4.51 9.71
CA LEU A 64 -1.84 -5.40 8.66
C LEU A 64 -0.69 -6.09 7.91
N LEU A 65 0.29 -5.29 7.47
CA LEU A 65 1.40 -5.77 6.64
C LEU A 65 2.38 -6.64 7.43
N HIS A 66 2.51 -6.40 8.74
CA HIS A 66 3.38 -7.17 9.62
C HIS A 66 2.64 -8.26 10.42
N HIS A 67 1.32 -8.43 10.27
CA HIS A 67 0.58 -9.51 10.92
C HIS A 67 1.01 -10.90 10.42
N PRO A 68 1.30 -11.90 11.28
CA PRO A 68 1.79 -13.21 10.87
C PRO A 68 0.78 -14.02 10.03
N SER A 69 -0.52 -13.77 10.21
CA SER A 69 -1.59 -14.37 9.40
C SER A 69 -2.59 -13.29 9.00
N PRO A 70 -2.22 -12.43 8.03
CA PRO A 70 -3.00 -11.25 7.70
C PRO A 70 -4.31 -11.64 6.99
N PRO A 71 -5.43 -10.92 7.22
CA PRO A 71 -6.67 -11.20 6.53
C PRO A 71 -6.55 -10.90 5.04
N LEU A 72 -6.73 -11.92 4.21
CA LEU A 72 -6.59 -11.80 2.76
C LEU A 72 -7.51 -10.72 2.18
N GLU A 73 -8.76 -10.65 2.65
CA GLU A 73 -9.74 -9.65 2.22
C GLU A 73 -9.26 -8.22 2.51
N LEU A 74 -8.64 -7.97 3.66
CA LEU A 74 -8.09 -6.64 3.98
C LEU A 74 -6.89 -6.28 3.10
N LEU A 75 -6.07 -7.26 2.72
CA LEU A 75 -5.00 -7.06 1.74
C LEU A 75 -5.57 -6.73 0.35
N GLN A 76 -6.62 -7.42 -0.08
CA GLN A 76 -7.31 -7.12 -1.34
C GLN A 76 -7.92 -5.72 -1.36
N LEU A 77 -8.50 -5.29 -0.24
CA LEU A 77 -9.08 -3.95 -0.11
C LEU A 77 -7.98 -2.87 -0.07
N THR A 78 -6.87 -3.11 0.64
CA THR A 78 -5.69 -2.23 0.63
C THR A 78 -5.11 -2.08 -0.77
N LYS A 79 -4.98 -3.18 -1.53
CA LYS A 79 -4.56 -3.17 -2.94
C LYS A 79 -5.49 -2.31 -3.80
N GLN A 80 -6.80 -2.46 -3.64
CA GLN A 80 -7.80 -1.68 -4.39
C GLN A 80 -7.74 -0.19 -4.06
N PHE A 81 -7.60 0.14 -2.78
CA PHE A 81 -7.40 1.51 -2.32
C PHE A 81 -6.16 2.15 -2.93
N ALA A 82 -5.03 1.45 -2.85
CA ALA A 82 -3.77 1.91 -3.40
C ALA A 82 -3.85 2.13 -4.92
N LYS A 83 -4.49 1.20 -5.64
CA LYS A 83 -4.73 1.33 -7.09
C LYS A 83 -5.61 2.54 -7.42
N SER A 84 -6.68 2.76 -6.66
CA SER A 84 -7.58 3.90 -6.84
C SER A 84 -6.84 5.22 -6.58
N SER A 85 -6.08 5.29 -5.49
CA SER A 85 -5.32 6.48 -5.10
C SER A 85 -4.31 6.92 -6.16
N ARG A 86 -3.61 5.97 -6.80
CA ARG A 86 -2.69 6.28 -7.90
C ARG A 86 -3.34 6.92 -9.12
N SER A 87 -4.64 6.68 -9.33
CA SER A 87 -5.36 7.07 -10.55
C SER A 87 -6.20 8.34 -10.37
N HIS A 88 -6.34 8.84 -9.14
CA HIS A 88 -7.16 10.01 -8.83
C HIS A 88 -6.28 11.24 -8.61
N PRO A 89 -6.46 12.34 -9.38
CA PRO A 89 -5.66 13.56 -9.26
C PRO A 89 -5.83 14.25 -7.90
N ASP A 90 -7.01 14.13 -7.28
CA ASP A 90 -7.31 14.64 -5.94
C ASP A 90 -7.09 13.60 -4.83
N SER A 91 -6.32 12.54 -5.11
CA SER A 91 -6.05 11.52 -4.09
C SER A 91 -5.29 12.13 -2.91
N PRO A 92 -5.67 11.77 -1.66
CA PRO A 92 -4.93 12.23 -0.48
C PRO A 92 -3.52 11.64 -0.38
N LEU A 93 -3.18 10.64 -1.20
CA LEU A 93 -1.87 9.99 -1.19
C LEU A 93 -1.02 10.38 -2.39
N PRO A 94 0.27 10.68 -2.18
CA PRO A 94 1.23 10.72 -3.28
C PRO A 94 1.22 9.38 -4.05
N PRO A 95 1.32 9.40 -5.39
CA PRO A 95 1.36 8.19 -6.21
C PRO A 95 2.42 7.18 -5.79
N GLU A 96 3.57 7.64 -5.29
CA GLU A 96 4.67 6.81 -4.79
C GLU A 96 4.26 6.01 -3.55
N ILE A 97 3.59 6.66 -2.60
CA ILE A 97 3.10 6.03 -1.36
C ILE A 97 2.04 5.01 -1.68
N ALA A 98 1.11 5.36 -2.57
CA ALA A 98 0.10 4.43 -3.04
C ALA A 98 0.74 3.24 -3.79
N THR A 99 1.83 3.45 -4.53
CA THR A 99 2.58 2.37 -5.18
C THR A 99 3.22 1.42 -4.16
N VAL A 100 3.82 1.94 -3.09
CA VAL A 100 4.36 1.10 -2.00
C VAL A 100 3.28 0.26 -1.35
N LEU A 101 2.14 0.84 -0.97
CA LEU A 101 1.02 0.10 -0.36
C LEU A 101 0.45 -0.97 -1.31
N TYR A 102 0.37 -0.66 -2.61
CA TYR A 102 -0.08 -1.61 -3.63
C TYR A 102 0.81 -2.85 -3.66
N PHE A 103 2.12 -2.68 -3.82
CA PHE A 103 3.05 -3.82 -3.87
C PHE A 103 3.17 -4.51 -2.51
N ALA A 104 3.11 -3.79 -1.39
CA ALA A 104 3.20 -4.38 -0.06
C ALA A 104 2.04 -5.34 0.20
N SER A 105 0.81 -4.93 -0.12
CA SER A 105 -0.37 -5.79 0.05
C SER A 105 -0.30 -7.08 -0.79
N ILE A 106 0.25 -7.01 -2.00
CA ILE A 106 0.46 -8.17 -2.87
C ILE A 106 1.56 -9.07 -2.31
N ALA A 107 2.71 -8.48 -1.95
CA ALA A 107 3.85 -9.20 -1.39
C ALA A 107 3.44 -9.98 -0.14
N VAL A 108 2.69 -9.35 0.77
CA VAL A 108 2.19 -9.99 1.99
C VAL A 108 1.19 -11.11 1.70
N ALA A 109 0.24 -10.90 0.78
CA ALA A 109 -0.73 -11.93 0.41
C ALA A 109 -0.04 -13.18 -0.15
N MET A 110 0.95 -13.00 -1.02
CA MET A 110 1.67 -14.11 -1.62
C MET A 110 2.59 -14.82 -0.61
N THR A 111 3.27 -14.06 0.26
CA THR A 111 4.25 -14.62 1.20
C THR A 111 3.66 -15.27 2.43
N ARG A 112 2.54 -14.75 2.94
CA ARG A 112 1.94 -15.18 4.22
C ARG A 112 0.64 -15.94 4.04
N CYS A 113 -0.13 -15.62 3.02
CA CYS A 113 -1.38 -16.33 2.72
C CYS A 113 -1.20 -17.38 1.61
N GLY A 114 -0.09 -17.33 0.84
CA GLY A 114 0.10 -18.18 -0.33
C GLY A 114 -0.82 -17.83 -1.50
N GLU A 115 -1.43 -16.63 -1.49
CA GLU A 115 -2.53 -16.27 -2.38
C GLU A 115 -2.13 -15.13 -3.32
N ARG A 116 -2.35 -15.34 -4.62
CA ARG A 116 -2.06 -14.31 -5.64
C ARG A 116 -3.29 -13.43 -5.83
N ILE A 117 -3.27 -12.25 -5.21
CA ILE A 117 -4.35 -11.26 -5.32
C ILE A 117 -4.21 -10.31 -6.52
N THR A 118 -3.36 -10.62 -7.51
CA THR A 118 -3.08 -9.74 -8.65
C THR A 118 -2.94 -10.54 -9.94
N ASN A 119 -3.23 -9.88 -11.08
CA ASN A 119 -3.04 -10.42 -12.42
C ASN A 119 -1.71 -9.99 -13.06
N LEU A 120 -0.89 -9.22 -12.34
CA LEU A 120 0.47 -8.92 -12.81
C LEU A 120 1.25 -10.22 -12.92
N ASP A 121 2.11 -10.34 -13.93
CA ASP A 121 3.09 -11.42 -14.06
C ASP A 121 4.27 -11.23 -13.09
N ASP A 122 5.10 -12.26 -12.94
CA ASP A 122 6.19 -12.27 -11.96
C ASP A 122 7.30 -11.28 -12.30
N GLU A 123 7.54 -10.98 -13.59
CA GLU A 123 8.52 -9.98 -14.00
C GLU A 123 8.06 -8.58 -13.61
N THR A 124 6.80 -8.25 -13.87
CA THR A 124 6.21 -6.98 -13.48
C THR A 124 6.19 -6.80 -11.95
N LEU A 125 5.90 -7.87 -11.20
CA LEU A 125 5.98 -7.83 -9.73
C LEU A 125 7.40 -7.61 -9.23
N ARG A 126 8.38 -8.33 -9.78
CA ARG A 126 9.79 -8.18 -9.40
C ARG A 126 10.27 -6.75 -9.63
N ARG A 127 10.01 -6.19 -10.81
CA ARG A 127 10.35 -4.79 -11.13
C ARG A 127 9.69 -3.80 -10.17
N GLY A 128 8.44 -4.04 -9.80
CA GLY A 128 7.72 -3.24 -8.82
C GLY A 128 8.36 -3.27 -7.44
N ILE A 129 8.76 -4.44 -6.97
CA ILE A 129 9.44 -4.61 -5.67
C ILE A 129 10.84 -4.00 -5.70
N GLU A 130 11.62 -4.22 -6.75
CA GLU A 130 12.93 -3.60 -6.96
C GLU A 130 12.83 -2.06 -6.94
N TRP A 131 11.80 -1.50 -7.57
CA TRP A 131 11.54 -0.06 -7.51
C TRP A 131 11.32 0.40 -6.07
N VAL A 132 10.53 -0.31 -5.26
CA VAL A 132 10.31 0.04 -3.85
C VAL A 132 11.62 -0.03 -3.06
N LEU A 133 12.43 -1.07 -3.24
CA LEU A 133 13.71 -1.24 -2.56
C LEU A 133 14.75 -0.17 -2.95
N ALA A 134 14.64 0.39 -4.15
CA ALA A 134 15.48 1.49 -4.62
C ALA A 134 15.10 2.84 -3.98
N GLN A 135 13.94 2.97 -3.34
CA GLN A 135 13.47 4.24 -2.78
C GLN A 135 14.17 4.56 -1.44
N PRO A 136 15.02 5.61 -1.35
CA PRO A 136 15.81 5.90 -0.14
C PRO A 136 14.96 6.31 1.08
N TRP A 137 13.70 6.66 0.86
CA TRP A 137 12.75 7.11 1.87
C TRP A 137 11.90 5.98 2.46
N VAL A 138 11.97 4.77 1.91
CA VAL A 138 11.32 3.58 2.48
C VAL A 138 12.15 3.05 3.65
N ASP A 139 11.51 2.83 4.79
CA ASP A 139 12.15 2.38 6.03
C ASP A 139 12.57 0.89 5.98
N ASP A 140 13.45 0.51 6.90
CA ASP A 140 14.03 -0.83 6.96
C ASP A 140 13.00 -1.94 7.21
N ALA A 141 11.94 -1.70 7.99
CA ALA A 141 10.92 -2.71 8.25
C ALA A 141 10.11 -3.00 6.97
N THR A 142 9.68 -1.94 6.28
CA THR A 142 9.02 -2.05 4.97
C THR A 142 9.94 -2.71 3.93
N ARG A 143 11.23 -2.34 3.90
CA ARG A 143 12.22 -3.00 3.02
C ARG A 143 12.36 -4.50 3.32
N GLY A 144 12.43 -4.86 4.60
CA GLY A 144 12.54 -6.26 5.04
C GLY A 144 11.38 -7.12 4.56
N LEU A 145 10.15 -6.60 4.58
CA LEU A 145 8.96 -7.26 4.04
C LEU A 145 9.10 -7.56 2.54
N PHE A 146 9.61 -6.61 1.77
CA PHE A 146 9.82 -6.78 0.33
C PHE A 146 10.97 -7.74 0.02
N GLN A 147 12.04 -7.70 0.80
CA GLN A 147 13.16 -8.64 0.69
C GLN A 147 12.70 -10.08 0.95
N GLU A 148 11.97 -10.32 2.06
CA GLU A 148 11.36 -11.63 2.38
C GLU A 148 10.50 -12.13 1.20
N SER A 149 9.76 -11.22 0.56
CA SER A 149 8.92 -11.59 -0.58
C SER A 149 9.68 -12.05 -1.81
N LEU A 150 10.80 -11.39 -2.15
CA LEU A 150 11.65 -11.81 -3.26
C LEU A 150 12.29 -13.17 -2.98
N GLU A 151 12.77 -13.40 -1.76
CA GLU A 151 13.36 -14.68 -1.35
C GLU A 151 12.34 -15.83 -1.48
N ARG A 152 11.09 -15.60 -1.04
CA ARG A 152 10.00 -16.58 -1.19
C ARG A 152 9.65 -16.83 -2.66
N PHE A 153 9.66 -15.80 -3.50
CA PHE A 153 9.34 -15.96 -4.93
C PHE A 153 10.41 -16.77 -5.66
N ASP A 154 11.68 -16.57 -5.34
CA ASP A 154 12.80 -17.34 -5.89
C ASP A 154 12.70 -18.83 -5.50
N GLN A 155 12.37 -19.10 -4.22
CA GLN A 155 12.17 -20.47 -3.72
C GLN A 155 10.97 -21.20 -4.35
N LEU A 156 9.92 -20.49 -4.74
CA LEU A 156 8.75 -21.07 -5.41
C LEU A 156 8.95 -21.22 -6.92
N GLY A 157 9.69 -20.29 -7.55
CA GLY A 157 10.05 -20.35 -8.97
C GLY A 157 11.04 -21.48 -9.29
N GLY A 158 11.97 -21.77 -8.38
CA GLY A 158 12.95 -22.87 -8.52
C GLY A 158 12.40 -24.28 -8.27
N GLN A 159 11.10 -24.44 -7.96
CA GLN A 159 10.44 -25.74 -7.79
C GLN A 159 9.66 -26.19 -9.05
N SER A 160 9.73 -25.41 -10.13
CA SER A 160 9.15 -25.74 -11.43
C SER A 160 10.23 -25.93 -12.50
N GLU A 161 11.17 -26.85 -12.25
CA GLU A 161 12.08 -27.43 -13.26
C GLU A 161 12.09 -28.95 -13.15
#